data_AF-A0A0M9G2M4-F1
#
_entry.id   AF-A0A0M9G2M4-F1
#
_cell.length_a   1.000
_cell.length_b   1.000
_cell.length_c   1.000
_cell.angle_alpha   90.00
_cell.angle_beta   90.00
_cell.angle_gamma   90.00
#
_symmetry.space_group_name_H-M   'P 1'
#
loop_
_entity.id
_entity.type
_entity.pdbx_description
1 polymer ?
#
loop_
_entity_poly.entity_id
_entity_poly.type
_entity_poly.pdbx_seq_one_letter_code
_entity_poly.pdbx_strand_id
1 'polypeptide(L)'
;MEKDAIAERTNVEVAAEHVTEAKQLLVELDRRKNQYREAQRKILNTRPEDDLWILSGGSTFVSCELSHADTLKYFEWRLQQCDNDIEEAREDLKLKVAALAELEGPDSALNRLYEGFNLKAV
;
A
#
# COMPACT_ATOMS: atom_id res chain seq x y z
N MET A 1 -38.54 2.96 1.19
CA MET A 1 -38.10 3.61 -0.06
C MET A 1 -37.00 4.63 0.18
N GLU A 2 -37.24 5.79 0.81
CA GLU A 2 -36.16 6.80 1.01
C GLU A 2 -35.03 6.32 1.95
N LYS A 3 -35.38 5.62 3.04
CA LYS A 3 -34.40 5.03 3.97
C LYS A 3 -33.51 3.96 3.32
N ASP A 4 -34.05 3.21 2.36
CA ASP A 4 -33.34 2.11 1.70
C ASP A 4 -32.31 2.67 0.71
N ALA A 5 -32.66 3.73 -0.03
CA ALA A 5 -31.75 4.43 -0.93
C ALA A 5 -30.61 5.17 -0.20
N ILE A 6 -30.87 5.70 1.00
CA ILE A 6 -29.83 6.30 1.85
C ILE A 6 -28.85 5.22 2.32
N ALA A 7 -29.34 4.08 2.78
CA ALA A 7 -28.51 2.97 3.24
C ALA A 7 -27.62 2.41 2.11
N GLU A 8 -28.18 2.25 0.91
CA GLU A 8 -27.43 1.80 -0.28
C GLU A 8 -26.28 2.77 -0.62
N ARG A 9 -26.55 4.08 -0.65
CA ARG A 9 -25.51 5.10 -0.87
C ARG A 9 -24.43 5.07 0.20
N THR A 10 -24.81 4.94 1.47
CA THR A 10 -23.84 4.84 2.58
C THR A 10 -22.94 3.61 2.42
N ASN A 11 -23.49 2.46 2.00
CA ASN A 11 -22.70 1.26 1.79
C ASN A 11 -21.67 1.43 0.66
N VAL A 12 -22.05 2.09 -0.44
CA VAL A 12 -21.14 2.42 -1.53
C VAL A 12 -20.04 3.39 -1.06
N GLU A 13 -20.39 4.43 -0.31
CA GLU A 13 -19.42 5.40 0.24
C GLU A 13 -18.39 4.72 1.16
N VAL A 14 -18.83 3.87 2.08
CA VAL A 14 -17.96 3.09 2.97
C VAL A 14 -17.04 2.15 2.18
N ALA A 15 -17.58 1.44 1.19
CA ALA A 15 -16.77 0.56 0.34
C ALA A 15 -15.72 1.34 -0.47
N ALA A 16 -16.06 2.54 -0.96
CA ALA A 16 -15.13 3.41 -1.66
C ALA A 16 -14.01 3.94 -0.73
N GLU A 17 -14.34 4.25 0.52
CA GLU A 17 -13.35 4.62 1.55
C GLU A 17 -12.37 3.49 1.81
N HIS A 18 -12.86 2.26 2.02
CA HIS A 18 -12.00 1.08 2.19
C HIS A 18 -11.05 0.86 1.01
N VAL A 19 -11.52 1.04 -0.23
CA VAL A 19 -10.65 0.96 -1.43
C VAL A 19 -9.58 2.06 -1.41
N THR A 20 -9.94 3.27 -0.98
CA THR A 20 -9.02 4.40 -0.91
C THR A 20 -7.95 4.18 0.14
N GLU A 21 -8.31 3.69 1.32
CA GLU A 21 -7.38 3.32 2.40
C GLU A 21 -6.41 2.21 1.96
N ALA A 22 -6.92 1.15 1.32
CA ALA A 22 -6.09 0.05 0.83
C ALA A 22 -5.09 0.51 -0.24
N LYS A 23 -5.50 1.43 -1.14
CA LYS A 23 -4.58 2.06 -2.10
C LYS A 23 -3.50 2.89 -1.40
N GLN A 24 -3.88 3.66 -0.39
CA GLN A 24 -2.95 4.49 0.37
C GLN A 24 -1.91 3.63 1.10
N LEU A 25 -2.33 2.49 1.68
CA LEU A 25 -1.42 1.52 2.29
C LEU A 25 -0.36 1.02 1.30
N LEU A 26 -0.76 0.67 0.07
CA LEU A 26 0.20 0.24 -0.96
C LEU A 26 1.26 1.32 -1.27
N VAL A 27 0.85 2.59 -1.36
CA VAL A 27 1.79 3.72 -1.56
C VAL A 27 2.77 3.84 -0.39
N GLU A 28 2.29 3.64 0.84
CA GLU A 28 3.13 3.68 2.03
C GLU A 28 4.12 2.52 2.10
N LEU A 29 3.69 1.32 1.72
CA LEU A 29 4.56 0.14 1.62
C LEU A 29 5.64 0.35 0.55
N ASP A 30 5.29 0.88 -0.61
CA ASP A 30 6.27 1.19 -1.67
C ASP A 30 7.30 2.24 -1.21
N ARG A 31 6.84 3.29 -0.53
CA ARG A 31 7.74 4.30 0.07
C ARG A 31 8.69 3.65 1.08
N ARG A 32 8.17 2.77 1.94
CA ARG A 32 8.95 2.07 2.97
C ARG A 32 9.97 1.11 2.36
N LYS A 33 9.58 0.36 1.33
CA LYS A 33 10.48 -0.47 0.54
C LYS A 33 11.63 0.33 -0.06
N ASN A 34 11.34 1.52 -0.60
CA ASN A 34 12.38 2.40 -1.11
C ASN A 34 13.33 2.87 0.01
N GLN A 35 12.81 3.22 1.19
CA GLN A 35 13.64 3.60 2.34
C GLN A 35 14.59 2.46 2.77
N TYR A 36 14.13 1.21 2.76
CA TYR A 36 14.99 0.07 3.06
C TYR A 36 16.09 -0.14 2.02
N ARG A 37 15.79 0.06 0.73
CA ARG A 37 16.80 0.02 -0.34
C ARG A 37 17.85 1.11 -0.17
N GLU A 38 17.42 2.33 0.16
CA GLU A 38 18.34 3.45 0.43
C GLU A 38 19.19 3.17 1.67
N ALA A 39 18.62 2.59 2.73
CA ALA A 39 19.38 2.20 3.91
C ALA A 39 20.47 1.18 3.57
N GLN A 40 20.16 0.11 2.81
CA GLN A 40 21.17 -0.85 2.36
C GLN A 40 22.27 -0.21 1.52
N ARG A 41 21.89 0.63 0.55
CA ARG A 41 22.86 1.37 -0.28
C ARG A 41 23.76 2.25 0.57
N LYS A 42 23.22 2.91 1.58
CA LYS A 42 24.00 3.75 2.48
C LYS A 42 25.00 2.91 3.28
N ILE A 43 24.57 1.79 3.87
CA ILE A 43 25.43 0.90 4.65
C ILE A 43 26.56 0.33 3.78
N LEU A 44 26.25 -0.15 2.57
CA LEU A 44 27.25 -0.69 1.63
C LEU A 44 28.34 0.32 1.22
N ASN A 45 28.01 1.62 1.24
CA ASN A 45 28.94 2.70 0.90
C ASN A 45 29.59 3.35 2.13
N THR A 46 29.24 2.90 3.34
CA THR A 46 29.83 3.39 4.60
C THR A 46 30.99 2.48 4.98
N ARG A 47 32.01 3.01 5.65
CA ARG A 47 33.13 2.17 6.06
C ARG A 47 32.69 1.28 7.24
N PRO A 48 33.09 0.00 7.28
CA PRO A 48 32.66 -0.92 8.34
C PRO A 48 33.00 -0.47 9.77
N GLU A 49 34.05 0.35 9.92
CA GLU A 49 34.50 0.93 11.18
C GLU A 49 33.68 2.16 11.65
N ASP A 50 32.84 2.74 10.79
CA ASP A 50 32.03 3.90 11.15
C ASP A 50 30.79 3.47 11.93
N ASP A 51 30.44 4.25 12.96
CA ASP A 51 29.20 4.05 13.72
C ASP A 51 27.97 4.17 12.82
N LEU A 52 27.08 3.19 12.93
CA LEU A 52 25.83 3.20 12.18
C LEU A 52 24.68 3.68 13.06
N TRP A 53 23.96 4.69 12.58
CA TRP A 53 22.78 5.23 13.24
C TRP A 53 21.55 5.00 12.38
N ILE A 54 20.48 4.49 12.99
CA ILE A 54 19.22 4.17 12.31
C ILE A 54 18.12 5.07 12.88
N LEU A 55 17.29 5.62 12.00
CA LEU A 55 16.09 6.35 12.41
C LEU A 55 15.02 5.34 12.88
N SER A 56 14.68 5.35 14.16
CA SER A 56 13.69 4.42 14.76
C SER A 56 12.25 4.95 14.72
N GLY A 57 12.07 6.21 14.32
CA GLY A 57 10.77 6.88 14.19
C GLY A 57 10.85 8.36 14.55
N GLY A 58 9.99 9.18 13.93
CA GLY A 58 9.96 10.63 14.15
C GLY A 58 11.32 11.28 13.88
N SER A 59 11.94 11.82 14.93
CA SER A 59 13.24 12.49 14.89
C SER A 59 14.34 11.79 15.71
N THR A 60 14.13 10.53 16.10
CA THR A 60 15.04 9.81 17.00
C THR A 60 15.93 8.82 16.26
N PHE A 61 17.24 9.02 16.37
CA PHE A 61 18.26 8.07 15.91
C PHE A 61 18.70 7.14 17.03
N VAL A 62 18.87 5.87 16.70
CA VAL A 62 19.42 4.85 17.60
C VAL A 62 20.73 4.33 17.03
N SER A 63 21.72 4.12 17.92
CA SER A 63 22.96 3.45 17.56
C SER A 63 22.66 1.99 17.20
N CYS A 64 23.27 1.50 16.13
CA CYS A 64 23.18 0.12 15.73
C CYS A 64 24.36 -0.66 16.31
N GLU A 65 24.08 -1.49 17.32
CA GLU A 65 25.09 -2.36 17.94
C GLU A 65 25.47 -3.57 17.07
N LEU A 66 24.76 -3.79 15.96
CA LEU A 66 25.05 -4.86 15.00
C LEU A 66 26.19 -4.45 14.07
N SER A 67 26.97 -5.44 13.64
CA SER A 67 27.93 -5.24 12.55
C SER A 67 27.21 -4.75 11.28
N HIS A 68 27.89 -4.00 10.42
CA HIS A 68 27.30 -3.57 9.14
C HIS A 68 26.77 -4.75 8.31
N ALA A 69 27.48 -5.89 8.34
CA ALA A 69 27.07 -7.10 7.64
C ALA A 69 25.77 -7.69 8.20
N ASP A 70 25.59 -7.72 9.52
CA ASP A 70 24.37 -8.22 10.14
C ASP A 70 23.21 -7.23 9.99
N THR A 71 23.49 -5.93 10.00
CA THR A 71 22.49 -4.90 9.69
C THR A 71 22.01 -5.00 8.24
N LEU A 72 22.90 -5.33 7.30
CA LEU A 72 22.49 -5.59 5.90
C LEU A 72 21.56 -6.80 5.80
N LYS A 73 21.85 -7.91 6.51
CA LYS A 73 20.96 -9.09 6.57
C LYS A 73 19.61 -8.72 7.17
N TYR A 74 19.59 -7.88 8.21
CA TYR A 74 18.35 -7.38 8.80
C TYR A 74 17.52 -6.63 7.76
N PHE A 75 18.12 -5.70 7.00
CA PHE A 75 17.39 -4.97 5.95
C PHE A 75 16.98 -5.85 4.77
N GLU A 76 17.76 -6.89 4.45
CA GLU A 76 17.37 -7.88 3.43
C GLU A 76 16.11 -8.63 3.86
N TRP A 77 16.07 -9.11 5.11
CA TRP A 77 14.87 -9.71 5.68
C TRP A 77 13.69 -8.72 5.70
N ARG A 78 13.91 -7.45 6.09
CA ARG A 78 12.86 -6.41 6.06
C ARG A 78 12.30 -6.16 4.66
N LEU A 79 13.15 -6.19 3.63
CA LEU A 79 12.71 -6.06 2.24
C LEU A 79 11.84 -7.25 1.81
N GLN A 80 12.23 -8.47 2.16
CA GLN A 80 11.43 -9.66 1.88
C GLN A 80 10.07 -9.62 2.59
N GLN A 81 10.03 -9.21 3.86
CA GLN A 81 8.76 -9.03 4.56
C GLN A 81 7.89 -7.95 3.88
N CYS A 82 8.49 -6.83 3.51
CA CYS A 82 7.78 -5.76 2.80
C CYS A 82 7.23 -6.23 1.44
N ASP A 83 7.92 -7.14 0.75
CA ASP A 83 7.42 -7.73 -0.50
C ASP A 83 6.18 -8.59 -0.25
N ASN A 84 6.17 -9.38 0.82
CA ASN A 84 5.00 -10.15 1.22
C ASN A 84 3.84 -9.22 1.62
N ASP A 85 4.10 -8.18 2.41
CA ASP A 85 3.09 -7.20 2.82
C ASP A 85 2.46 -6.49 1.61
N ILE A 86 3.26 -6.19 0.57
CA ILE A 86 2.76 -5.58 -0.67
C ILE A 86 1.85 -6.55 -1.43
N GLU A 87 2.22 -7.83 -1.55
CA GLU A 87 1.35 -8.80 -2.22
C GLU A 87 0.05 -9.03 -1.45
N GLU A 88 0.11 -9.12 -0.12
CA GLU A 88 -1.09 -9.21 0.73
C GLU A 88 -1.99 -7.97 0.55
N ALA A 89 -1.42 -6.76 0.60
CA ALA A 89 -2.16 -5.53 0.39
C ALA A 89 -2.77 -5.42 -1.03
N ARG A 90 -2.15 -6.03 -2.04
CA ARG A 90 -2.72 -6.12 -3.40
C ARG A 90 -3.92 -7.04 -3.45
N GLU A 91 -3.84 -8.21 -2.82
CA GLU A 91 -4.98 -9.12 -2.75
C GLU A 91 -6.14 -8.51 -1.96
N ASP A 92 -5.87 -7.85 -0.83
CA ASP A 92 -6.88 -7.11 -0.07
C ASP A 92 -7.54 -5.99 -0.90
N LEU A 93 -6.74 -5.20 -1.64
CA LEU A 93 -7.27 -4.18 -2.55
C LEU A 93 -8.17 -4.78 -3.64
N LYS A 94 -7.79 -5.92 -4.24
CA LYS A 94 -8.63 -6.59 -5.25
C LYS A 94 -9.99 -6.99 -4.67
N LEU A 95 -10.01 -7.57 -3.48
CA LEU A 95 -11.24 -7.96 -2.79
C LEU A 95 -12.14 -6.76 -2.50
N LYS A 96 -11.57 -5.65 -2.02
CA LYS A 96 -12.32 -4.41 -1.74
C LYS A 96 -12.87 -3.77 -3.01
N VAL A 97 -12.10 -3.77 -4.09
CA VAL A 97 -12.55 -3.27 -5.40
C VAL A 97 -13.69 -4.13 -5.95
N ALA A 98 -13.59 -5.46 -5.83
CA ALA A 98 -14.67 -6.37 -6.24
C ALA A 98 -15.95 -6.11 -5.43
N ALA A 99 -15.84 -5.97 -4.09
CA ALA A 99 -16.97 -5.67 -3.23
C ALA A 99 -17.63 -4.31 -3.57
N LEU A 100 -16.83 -3.29 -3.88
CA LEU A 100 -17.35 -2.01 -4.35
C LEU A 100 -18.08 -2.15 -5.68
N ALA A 101 -17.51 -2.89 -6.64
CA ALA A 101 -18.14 -3.11 -7.94
C ALA A 101 -19.47 -3.87 -7.84
N GLU A 102 -19.58 -4.83 -6.91
CA GLU A 102 -20.84 -5.53 -6.62
C GLU A 102 -21.91 -4.57 -6.05
N LEU A 103 -21.51 -3.64 -5.17
CA LEU A 103 -22.41 -2.64 -4.58
C LEU A 103 -22.85 -1.56 -5.56
N GLU A 104 -21.95 -1.10 -6.44
CA GLU A 104 -22.31 -0.13 -7.47
C GLU A 104 -23.14 -0.77 -8.61
N GLY A 105 -23.16 -2.10 -8.69
CA GLY A 105 -23.92 -2.87 -9.69
C GLY A 105 -23.29 -2.89 -11.10
N PRO A 106 -23.73 -3.83 -11.97
CA PRO A 106 -23.13 -4.06 -13.29
C PRO A 106 -23.23 -2.85 -14.24
N ASP A 107 -24.18 -1.95 -14.02
CA ASP A 107 -24.42 -0.81 -14.91
C ASP A 107 -23.62 0.44 -14.55
N SER A 108 -23.11 0.63 -13.33
CA SER A 108 -22.49 1.91 -12.94
C SER A 108 -21.05 2.08 -13.45
N ALA A 109 -20.22 1.05 -13.34
CA ALA A 109 -18.84 1.06 -13.80
C ALA A 109 -18.78 0.99 -15.33
N LEU A 110 -19.62 0.16 -15.96
CA LEU A 110 -19.74 0.07 -17.42
C LEU A 110 -20.36 1.35 -18.02
N ASN A 111 -21.43 1.93 -17.45
CA ASN A 111 -21.99 3.17 -18.00
C ASN A 111 -21.01 4.34 -17.91
N ARG A 112 -20.24 4.50 -16.82
CA ARG A 112 -19.18 5.52 -16.74
C ARG A 112 -18.05 5.28 -17.75
N LEU A 113 -17.70 4.03 -18.05
CA LEU A 113 -16.72 3.69 -19.08
C LEU A 113 -17.27 3.92 -20.50
N TYR A 114 -18.58 3.78 -20.71
CA TYR A 114 -19.25 4.02 -21.98
C TYR A 114 -19.63 5.50 -22.20
N GLU A 115 -19.72 6.30 -21.15
CA GLU A 115 -19.86 7.76 -21.18
C GLU A 115 -18.62 8.40 -21.86
N GLY A 116 -18.72 8.57 -23.18
CA GLY A 116 -17.67 9.14 -24.02
C GLY A 116 -17.31 8.29 -25.25
N PHE A 117 -17.66 7.01 -25.26
CA PHE A 117 -17.34 6.11 -26.39
C PHE A 117 -18.52 5.85 -27.34
N ASN A 118 -19.73 6.35 -27.06
CA ASN A 118 -20.92 6.19 -27.92
C ASN A 118 -21.18 4.72 -28.34
N LEU A 119 -20.85 3.78 -27.45
CA LEU A 119 -21.10 2.36 -27.64
C LEU A 119 -22.47 2.04 -27.03
N LYS A 120 -23.35 1.40 -27.81
CA LYS A 120 -24.62 0.91 -27.30
C LYS A 120 -24.39 -0.33 -26.44
N ALA A 121 -24.98 -0.37 -25.26
CA ALA A 121 -25.10 -1.60 -24.48
C ALA A 121 -25.83 -2.65 -25.35
N VAL A 122 -25.23 -3.84 -25.47
CA VAL A 122 -25.77 -4.99 -26.22
C VAL A 122 -26.79 -5.72 -25.38
#